data_AF-A0A3M6VFM5-F1
#
_entry.id   AF-A0A3M6VFM5-F1
#
_cell.length_a   1.000
_cell.length_b   1.000
_cell.length_c   1.000
_cell.angle_alpha   90.00
_cell.angle_beta   90.00
_cell.angle_gamma   90.00
#
_symmetry.space_group_name_H-M   'P 1'
#
loop_
_entity.id
_entity.type
_entity.pdbx_description
1 polymer ?
#
loop_
_entity_poly.entity_id
_entity_poly.type
_entity_poly.pdbx_seq_one_letter_code
_entity_poly.pdbx_strand_id
1 'polypeptide(L)'
;MLYDKRKRRRRHVRLIRLQGLFMVLLLLVCIPSDYFLFQHVYLPDYKLLRHFVDSAAHGNVAFCCWAIFLLQAEKNAKARDTSFSVLEMLKKCFLNGITASVLDADHFIVAGTLNLTGATHLTHRPFGHAVTFIIVVAFLISWCSKKCPTKTRSYRVCFIVVAWFSHQLRDGMRRGLWFWPIGSTPPITYFLYLLMEEGLPFVMEKWWRQVLARTEMEKVELALEKETNEKMIYESNEEEGLRLIV
;
A
#
# COMPACT_ATOMS: atom_id res chain seq x y z
N MET A 1 22.85 -16.27 -24.33
CA MET A 1 22.49 -14.83 -24.20
C MET A 1 21.17 -14.44 -24.87
N LEU A 2 20.90 -14.83 -26.13
CA LEU A 2 19.62 -14.50 -26.82
C LEU A 2 18.37 -15.16 -26.20
N TYR A 3 18.51 -16.40 -25.73
CA TYR A 3 17.43 -17.14 -25.05
C TYR A 3 16.93 -16.42 -23.80
N ASP A 4 17.86 -15.93 -22.97
CA ASP A 4 17.56 -15.21 -21.73
C ASP A 4 16.89 -13.84 -22.00
N LYS A 5 17.38 -13.09 -23.00
CA LYS A 5 16.74 -11.85 -23.46
C LYS A 5 15.28 -12.07 -23.91
N ARG A 6 15.01 -13.15 -24.66
CA ARG A 6 13.64 -13.51 -25.09
C ARG A 6 12.75 -13.88 -23.90
N LYS A 7 13.25 -14.68 -22.95
CA LYS A 7 12.52 -15.06 -21.72
C LYS A 7 12.15 -13.83 -20.89
N ARG A 8 13.11 -12.91 -20.68
CA ARG A 8 12.90 -11.65 -19.96
C ARG A 8 11.86 -10.75 -20.64
N ARG A 9 11.92 -10.60 -21.96
CA ARG A 9 10.92 -9.83 -22.73
C ARG A 9 9.52 -10.43 -22.59
N ARG A 10 9.36 -11.76 -22.71
CA ARG A 10 8.06 -12.43 -22.54
C ARG A 10 7.49 -12.22 -21.13
N ARG A 11 8.32 -12.34 -20.09
CA ARG A 11 7.93 -12.06 -18.70
C ARG A 11 7.43 -10.63 -18.55
N HIS A 12 8.18 -9.66 -19.05
CA HIS A 12 7.83 -8.24 -18.96
C HIS A 12 6.48 -7.94 -19.64
N VAL A 13 6.26 -8.46 -20.86
CA VAL A 13 4.97 -8.31 -21.57
C VAL A 13 3.82 -8.97 -20.80
N ARG A 14 4.03 -10.15 -20.20
CA ARG A 14 3.01 -10.80 -19.36
C ARG A 14 2.65 -9.95 -18.14
N LEU A 15 3.63 -9.37 -17.45
CA LEU A 15 3.39 -8.50 -16.29
C LEU A 15 2.60 -7.25 -16.69
N ILE A 16 2.93 -6.62 -17.82
CA ILE A 16 2.17 -5.46 -18.34
C ILE A 16 0.71 -5.83 -18.63
N ARG A 17 0.48 -6.98 -19.28
CA ARG A 17 -0.88 -7.45 -19.58
C ARG A 17 -1.68 -7.75 -18.32
N LEU A 18 -1.06 -8.43 -17.35
CA LEU A 18 -1.70 -8.70 -16.05
C LEU A 18 -2.01 -7.40 -15.31
N GLN A 19 -1.10 -6.42 -15.34
CA GLN A 19 -1.31 -5.12 -14.70
C GLN A 19 -2.50 -4.40 -15.34
N GLY A 20 -2.56 -4.34 -16.67
CA GLY A 20 -3.70 -3.75 -17.39
C GLY A 20 -5.02 -4.46 -17.08
N LEU A 21 -5.01 -5.78 -16.94
CA LEU A 21 -6.20 -6.54 -16.54
C LEU A 21 -6.71 -6.11 -15.14
N PHE A 22 -5.82 -5.97 -14.17
CA PHE A 22 -6.20 -5.55 -12.81
C PHE A 22 -6.68 -4.09 -12.74
N MET A 23 -6.13 -3.19 -13.55
CA MET A 23 -6.64 -1.82 -13.66
C MET A 23 -8.08 -1.82 -14.23
N VAL A 24 -8.32 -2.57 -15.31
CA VAL A 24 -9.69 -2.69 -15.84
C VAL A 24 -10.62 -3.32 -14.81
N LEU A 25 -10.17 -4.36 -14.09
CA LEU A 25 -10.95 -4.98 -13.03
C LEU A 25 -11.26 -4.02 -11.88
N LEU A 26 -10.31 -3.17 -11.49
CA LEU A 26 -10.51 -2.13 -10.47
C LEU A 26 -11.68 -1.21 -10.85
N LEU A 27 -11.68 -0.66 -12.06
CA LEU A 27 -12.78 0.17 -12.56
C LEU A 27 -14.11 -0.59 -12.64
N LEU A 28 -14.07 -1.85 -13.06
CA LEU A 28 -15.25 -2.72 -13.10
C LEU A 28 -15.78 -3.10 -11.71
N VAL A 29 -14.98 -2.96 -10.65
CA VAL A 29 -15.47 -3.08 -9.27
C VAL A 29 -16.04 -1.75 -8.82
N CYS A 30 -15.31 -0.64 -9.00
CA CYS A 30 -15.74 0.68 -8.54
C CYS A 30 -17.09 1.09 -9.17
N ILE A 31 -17.18 1.12 -10.50
CA ILE A 31 -18.35 1.69 -11.20
C ILE A 31 -19.66 0.96 -10.84
N PRO A 32 -19.76 -0.37 -10.96
CA PRO A 32 -21.01 -1.07 -10.67
C PRO A 32 -21.36 -1.09 -9.18
N SER A 33 -20.37 -1.26 -8.30
CA SER A 33 -20.63 -1.27 -6.85
C SER A 33 -21.09 0.09 -6.35
N ASP A 34 -20.46 1.17 -6.81
CA ASP A 34 -20.86 2.53 -6.47
C ASP A 34 -22.24 2.85 -7.05
N TYR A 35 -22.47 2.51 -8.33
CA TYR A 35 -23.78 2.68 -8.96
C TYR A 35 -24.89 1.97 -8.18
N PHE A 36 -24.66 0.72 -7.76
CA PHE A 36 -25.61 -0.03 -6.93
C PHE A 36 -25.87 0.68 -5.59
N LEU A 37 -24.84 1.17 -4.92
CA LEU A 37 -24.98 1.82 -3.62
C LEU A 37 -25.59 3.22 -3.70
N PHE A 38 -25.48 3.90 -4.85
CA PHE A 38 -26.19 5.14 -5.13
C PHE A 38 -27.70 4.95 -5.24
N GLN A 39 -28.20 3.75 -5.54
CA GLN A 39 -29.65 3.42 -5.58
C GLN A 39 -30.31 3.35 -4.19
N HIS A 40 -29.76 4.04 -3.19
CA HIS A 40 -30.23 4.04 -1.81
C HIS A 40 -31.71 4.44 -1.62
N VAL A 41 -32.26 5.19 -2.58
CA VAL A 41 -33.67 5.60 -2.60
C VAL A 41 -34.61 4.44 -2.94
N TYR A 42 -34.17 3.49 -3.77
CA TYR A 42 -34.99 2.37 -4.25
C TYR A 42 -34.81 1.09 -3.43
N LEU A 43 -33.76 1.02 -2.60
CA LEU A 43 -33.45 -0.14 -1.76
C LEU A 43 -33.32 0.24 -0.26
N PRO A 44 -34.32 0.92 0.34
CA PRO A 44 -34.24 1.32 1.75
C PRO A 44 -34.29 0.11 2.71
N ASP A 45 -35.02 -0.95 2.35
CA ASP A 45 -35.22 -2.13 3.20
C ASP A 45 -34.03 -3.09 3.20
N TYR A 46 -33.13 -2.97 2.22
CA TYR A 46 -31.98 -3.86 2.03
C TYR A 46 -30.69 -3.31 2.65
N LYS A 47 -30.76 -2.73 3.86
CA LYS A 47 -29.60 -2.15 4.55
C LYS A 47 -28.43 -3.12 4.68
N LEU A 48 -28.71 -4.35 5.13
CA LEU A 48 -27.67 -5.38 5.32
C LEU A 48 -26.97 -5.72 4.00
N LEU A 49 -27.73 -5.95 2.93
CA LEU A 49 -27.16 -6.23 1.61
C LEU A 49 -26.26 -5.07 1.16
N ARG A 50 -26.68 -3.83 1.39
CA ARG A 50 -25.87 -2.65 1.05
C ARG A 50 -24.58 -2.58 1.84
N HIS A 51 -24.59 -2.83 3.15
CA HIS A 51 -23.36 -2.88 3.94
C HIS A 51 -22.43 -4.02 3.50
N PHE A 52 -22.98 -5.18 3.15
CA PHE A 52 -22.20 -6.28 2.61
C PHE A 52 -21.57 -5.92 1.26
N VAL A 53 -22.33 -5.33 0.34
CA VAL A 53 -21.83 -4.88 -0.96
C VAL A 53 -20.78 -3.77 -0.80
N ASP A 54 -20.97 -2.84 0.14
CA ASP A 54 -20.01 -1.78 0.43
C ASP A 54 -18.68 -2.37 0.93
N SER A 55 -18.73 -3.26 1.92
CA SER A 55 -17.53 -3.89 2.46
C SER A 55 -16.83 -4.83 1.46
N ALA A 56 -17.60 -5.57 0.65
CA ALA A 56 -17.06 -6.38 -0.42
C ALA A 56 -16.40 -5.52 -1.51
N ALA A 57 -16.97 -4.35 -1.82
CA ALA A 57 -16.37 -3.41 -2.76
C ALA A 57 -15.04 -2.85 -2.21
N HIS A 58 -14.98 -2.43 -0.95
CA HIS A 58 -13.72 -2.01 -0.31
C HIS A 58 -12.64 -3.11 -0.39
N GLY A 59 -13.00 -4.35 -0.08
CA GLY A 59 -12.08 -5.49 -0.17
C GLY A 59 -11.59 -5.77 -1.59
N ASN A 60 -12.48 -5.72 -2.58
CA ASN A 60 -12.15 -5.97 -3.99
C ASN A 60 -11.30 -4.85 -4.60
N VAL A 61 -11.56 -3.60 -4.24
CA VAL A 61 -10.75 -2.43 -4.65
C VAL A 61 -9.33 -2.59 -4.11
N ALA A 62 -9.17 -2.81 -2.81
CA ALA A 62 -7.86 -3.01 -2.18
C ALA A 62 -7.12 -4.23 -2.76
N PHE A 63 -7.83 -5.34 -3.03
CA PHE A 63 -7.28 -6.51 -3.71
C PHE A 63 -6.66 -6.15 -5.07
N CYS A 64 -7.37 -5.38 -5.90
CA CYS A 64 -6.87 -4.96 -7.21
C CYS A 64 -5.72 -3.96 -7.09
N CYS A 65 -5.83 -2.96 -6.21
CA CYS A 65 -4.75 -2.01 -5.93
C CYS A 65 -3.47 -2.73 -5.50
N TRP A 66 -3.57 -3.71 -4.60
CA TRP A 66 -2.40 -4.50 -4.19
C TRP A 66 -1.82 -5.36 -5.31
N ALA A 67 -2.66 -5.93 -6.18
CA ALA A 67 -2.20 -6.66 -7.35
C ALA A 67 -1.39 -5.76 -8.29
N ILE A 68 -1.88 -4.55 -8.58
CA ILE A 68 -1.19 -3.55 -9.40
C ILE A 68 0.15 -3.17 -8.75
N PHE A 69 0.17 -2.91 -7.45
CA PHE A 69 1.40 -2.63 -6.69
C PHE A 69 2.43 -3.75 -6.83
N LEU A 70 2.03 -5.02 -6.63
CA LEU A 70 2.94 -6.17 -6.73
C LEU A 70 3.46 -6.38 -8.15
N LEU A 71 2.62 -6.22 -9.17
CA LEU A 71 3.01 -6.35 -10.58
C LEU A 71 3.98 -5.23 -10.99
N GLN A 72 3.73 -4.01 -10.51
CA GLN A 72 4.61 -2.86 -10.72
C GLN A 72 5.97 -3.08 -10.05
N ALA A 73 5.97 -3.54 -8.80
CA ALA A 73 7.17 -3.91 -8.06
C ALA A 73 7.99 -4.98 -8.78
N GLU A 74 7.34 -6.03 -9.27
CA GLU A 74 7.98 -7.14 -9.98
C GLU A 74 8.56 -6.69 -11.33
N LYS A 75 7.85 -5.83 -12.05
CA LYS A 75 8.31 -5.26 -13.32
C LYS A 75 9.60 -4.44 -13.15
N ASN A 76 9.72 -3.75 -12.02
CA ASN A 76 10.84 -2.87 -11.71
C ASN A 76 11.97 -3.56 -10.94
N ALA A 77 11.73 -4.77 -10.43
CA ALA A 77 12.78 -5.57 -9.80
C ALA A 77 13.89 -5.87 -10.83
N LYS A 78 15.14 -5.62 -10.44
CA LYS A 78 16.30 -6.12 -11.21
C LYS A 78 16.14 -7.63 -11.34
N ALA A 79 16.43 -8.17 -12.53
CA ALA A 79 16.26 -9.57 -12.89
C ALA A 79 17.10 -10.49 -11.98
N ARG A 80 16.66 -10.69 -10.75
CA ARG A 80 17.03 -11.83 -9.92
C ARG A 80 15.99 -12.92 -10.16
N ASP A 81 16.45 -14.14 -9.98
CA ASP A 81 15.76 -15.39 -10.32
C ASP A 81 14.61 -15.70 -9.35
N THR A 82 13.82 -14.69 -8.97
CA THR A 82 12.62 -14.89 -8.17
C THR A 82 11.54 -15.45 -9.09
N SER A 83 11.17 -16.70 -8.85
CA SER A 83 10.00 -17.33 -9.46
C SER A 83 8.75 -16.54 -9.04
N PHE A 84 8.17 -15.78 -9.97
CA PHE A 84 6.91 -15.09 -9.75
C PHE A 84 5.79 -16.13 -9.68
N SER A 85 5.28 -16.39 -8.48
CA SER A 85 4.13 -17.27 -8.26
C SER A 85 2.84 -16.43 -8.24
N VAL A 86 1.95 -16.70 -9.20
CA VAL A 86 0.62 -16.08 -9.26
C VAL A 86 -0.18 -16.40 -8.00
N LEU A 87 -0.08 -17.63 -7.47
CA LEU A 87 -0.78 -18.04 -6.26
C LEU A 87 -0.35 -17.22 -5.04
N GLU A 88 0.96 -16.99 -4.87
CA GLU A 88 1.49 -16.17 -3.77
C GLU A 88 1.08 -14.70 -3.91
N MET A 89 1.01 -14.19 -5.14
CA MET A 89 0.45 -12.87 -5.41
C MET A 89 -1.02 -12.81 -4.99
N LEU A 90 -1.85 -13.75 -5.44
CA LEU A 90 -3.28 -13.78 -5.13
C LEU A 90 -3.54 -13.89 -3.62
N LYS A 91 -2.78 -14.71 -2.89
CA LYS A 91 -2.85 -14.79 -1.42
C LYS A 91 -2.60 -13.43 -0.77
N LYS A 92 -1.57 -12.71 -1.21
CA LYS A 92 -1.24 -11.37 -0.68
C LYS A 92 -2.32 -10.34 -1.00
N CYS A 93 -2.87 -10.38 -2.21
CA CYS A 93 -3.99 -9.52 -2.60
C CYS A 93 -5.24 -9.81 -1.77
N PHE A 94 -5.55 -11.09 -1.54
CA PHE A 94 -6.68 -11.51 -0.72
C PHE A 94 -6.55 -11.03 0.73
N LEU A 95 -5.35 -11.16 1.31
CA LEU A 95 -5.07 -10.60 2.64
C LEU A 95 -5.20 -9.07 2.66
N ASN A 96 -4.81 -8.38 1.58
CA ASN A 96 -4.96 -6.92 1.50
C ASN A 96 -6.44 -6.52 1.44
N GLY A 97 -7.25 -7.23 0.65
CA GLY A 97 -8.70 -7.05 0.60
C GLY A 97 -9.36 -7.28 1.95
N ILE A 98 -9.02 -8.37 2.65
CA ILE A 98 -9.50 -8.60 4.03
C ILE A 98 -9.11 -7.42 4.93
N THR A 99 -7.87 -6.95 4.84
CA THR A 99 -7.37 -5.84 5.68
C THR A 99 -8.15 -4.55 5.44
N ALA A 100 -8.60 -4.30 4.20
CA ALA A 100 -9.47 -3.17 3.87
C ALA A 100 -10.89 -3.34 4.41
N SER A 101 -11.49 -4.53 4.27
CA SER A 101 -12.84 -4.81 4.78
C SER A 101 -12.92 -4.86 6.31
N VAL A 102 -11.83 -5.25 7.00
CA VAL A 102 -11.76 -5.21 8.47
C VAL A 102 -11.92 -3.79 9.00
N LEU A 103 -11.60 -2.77 8.21
CA LEU A 103 -11.81 -1.38 8.62
C LEU A 103 -13.31 -1.08 8.78
N ASP A 104 -14.20 -1.69 8.00
CA ASP A 104 -15.67 -1.57 8.20
C ASP A 104 -16.13 -2.18 9.54
N ALA A 105 -15.37 -3.13 10.10
CA ALA A 105 -15.73 -3.76 11.36
C ALA A 105 -15.64 -2.78 12.56
N ASP A 106 -14.97 -1.63 12.39
CA ASP A 106 -14.90 -0.59 13.40
C ASP A 106 -16.29 -0.01 13.75
N HIS A 107 -17.27 -0.13 12.84
CA HIS A 107 -18.65 0.26 13.10
C HIS A 107 -19.28 -0.58 14.22
N PHE A 108 -18.94 -1.87 14.33
CA PHE A 108 -19.40 -2.71 15.45
C PHE A 108 -18.72 -2.33 16.77
N ILE A 109 -17.45 -1.94 16.71
CA ILE A 109 -16.69 -1.52 17.90
C ILE A 109 -17.25 -0.20 18.45
N VAL A 110 -17.48 0.78 17.57
CA VAL A 110 -18.00 2.09 18.00
C VAL A 110 -19.48 2.00 18.38
N ALA A 111 -20.25 1.07 17.79
CA ALA A 111 -21.60 0.77 18.27
C ALA A 111 -21.65 0.13 19.66
N GLY A 112 -20.51 -0.33 20.20
CA GLY A 112 -20.44 -1.02 21.48
C GLY A 112 -21.25 -2.33 21.52
N THR A 113 -21.68 -2.83 20.36
CA THR A 113 -22.53 -4.01 20.23
C THR A 113 -22.17 -4.78 18.97
N LEU A 114 -22.24 -6.11 19.03
CA LEU A 114 -22.19 -6.98 17.84
C LEU A 114 -23.52 -6.96 17.07
N ASN A 115 -24.46 -6.10 17.46
CA ASN A 115 -25.75 -5.98 16.80
C ASN A 115 -25.58 -5.15 15.52
N LEU A 116 -25.91 -5.77 14.40
CA LEU A 116 -25.90 -5.19 13.05
C LEU A 116 -26.77 -3.93 12.96
N THR A 117 -27.86 -3.86 13.72
CA THR A 117 -28.72 -2.66 13.79
C THR A 117 -28.03 -1.52 14.56
N GLY A 118 -27.18 -1.81 15.54
CA GLY A 118 -26.41 -0.79 16.27
C GLY A 118 -25.27 -0.21 15.44
N ALA A 119 -24.50 -1.08 14.76
CA ALA A 119 -23.38 -0.71 13.88
C ALA A 119 -23.77 0.22 12.72
N THR A 120 -25.03 0.19 12.30
CA THR A 120 -25.53 0.95 11.14
C THR A 120 -26.20 2.27 11.51
N HIS A 121 -26.36 2.56 12.81
CA HIS A 121 -27.08 3.72 13.35
C HIS A 121 -26.17 4.74 14.06
N LEU A 122 -24.85 4.65 13.90
CA LEU A 122 -23.92 5.59 14.52
C LEU A 122 -24.08 7.03 14.00
N THR A 123 -24.16 7.97 14.94
CA THR A 123 -24.20 9.42 14.69
C THR A 123 -22.82 10.02 14.42
N HIS A 124 -21.74 9.34 14.84
CA HIS A 124 -20.35 9.78 14.70
C HIS A 124 -19.56 8.86 13.77
N ARG A 125 -18.61 9.43 13.01
CA ARG A 125 -17.71 8.63 12.18
C ARG A 125 -16.77 7.80 13.05
N PRO A 126 -16.64 6.49 12.79
CA PRO A 126 -15.66 5.67 13.47
C PRO A 126 -14.23 6.19 13.26
N PHE A 127 -13.42 6.21 14.33
CA PHE A 127 -12.06 6.76 14.29
C PHE A 127 -11.15 6.07 13.25
N GLY A 128 -11.41 4.79 12.95
CA GLY A 128 -10.67 4.05 11.92
C GLY A 128 -10.79 4.68 10.53
N HIS A 129 -11.84 5.46 10.30
CA HIS A 129 -12.10 6.17 9.05
C HIS A 129 -11.45 7.56 8.96
N ALA A 130 -10.56 7.90 9.89
CA ALA A 130 -9.74 9.10 9.77
C ALA A 130 -8.48 8.80 8.94
N VAL A 131 -8.13 9.66 7.98
CA VAL A 131 -6.83 9.59 7.28
C VAL A 131 -5.67 9.71 8.28
N THR A 132 -5.85 10.48 9.35
CA THR A 132 -4.89 10.59 10.44
C THR A 132 -4.69 9.26 11.18
N PHE A 133 -5.70 8.41 11.28
CA PHE A 133 -5.56 7.06 11.84
C PHE A 133 -4.62 6.20 10.99
N ILE A 134 -4.76 6.25 9.66
CA ILE A 134 -3.87 5.52 8.74
C ILE A 134 -2.42 5.98 8.93
N ILE A 135 -2.18 7.29 9.05
CA ILE A 135 -0.85 7.85 9.26
C ILE A 135 -0.24 7.34 10.57
N VAL A 136 -1.01 7.37 11.66
CA VAL A 136 -0.57 6.88 12.98
C VAL A 136 -0.23 5.39 12.91
N VAL A 137 -1.08 4.56 12.33
CA VAL A 137 -0.81 3.12 12.22
C VAL A 137 0.38 2.82 11.32
N ALA A 138 0.53 3.53 10.20
CA ALA A 138 1.70 3.41 9.33
C ALA A 138 3.00 3.75 10.10
N PHE A 139 2.97 4.80 10.92
CA PHE A 139 4.09 5.15 11.80
C PHE A 139 4.38 4.07 12.83
N LEU A 140 3.36 3.56 13.52
CA LEU A 140 3.50 2.49 14.50
C LEU A 140 4.07 1.20 13.88
N ILE A 141 3.61 0.81 12.69
CA ILE A 141 4.14 -0.36 11.97
C ILE A 141 5.61 -0.16 11.61
N SER A 142 5.96 1.04 11.14
CA SER A 142 7.35 1.39 10.85
C SER A 142 8.21 1.31 12.11
N TRP A 143 7.70 1.85 13.23
CA TRP A 143 8.36 1.83 14.53
C TRP A 143 8.55 0.42 15.08
N CYS A 144 7.49 -0.39 15.13
CA CYS A 144 7.54 -1.78 15.61
C CYS A 144 8.41 -2.67 14.71
N SER A 145 8.55 -2.32 13.42
CA SER A 145 9.37 -3.06 12.47
C SER A 145 10.80 -2.50 12.32
N LYS A 146 11.27 -1.65 13.26
CA LYS A 146 12.63 -1.07 13.21
C LYS A 146 13.76 -2.09 13.14
N LYS A 147 13.59 -3.26 13.76
CA LYS A 147 14.57 -4.36 13.72
C LYS A 147 14.53 -5.16 12.41
N CYS A 148 13.51 -4.98 11.58
CA CYS A 148 13.40 -5.65 10.29
C CYS A 148 14.18 -4.88 9.21
N PRO A 149 14.63 -5.55 8.13
CA PRO A 149 15.20 -4.87 6.98
C PRO A 149 14.27 -3.79 6.45
N THR A 150 14.82 -2.65 6.01
CA THR A 150 14.04 -1.52 5.48
C THR A 150 13.06 -1.94 4.39
N LYS A 151 13.42 -2.92 3.56
CA LYS A 151 12.53 -3.51 2.55
C LYS A 151 11.26 -4.09 3.14
N THR A 152 11.37 -4.90 4.19
CA THR A 152 10.23 -5.52 4.88
C THR A 152 9.41 -4.47 5.61
N ARG A 153 10.06 -3.53 6.31
CA ARG A 153 9.40 -2.44 7.03
C ARG A 153 8.55 -1.58 6.09
N SER A 154 9.15 -1.05 5.03
CA SER A 154 8.46 -0.20 4.06
C SER A 154 7.39 -0.95 3.27
N TYR A 155 7.58 -2.24 2.97
CA TYR A 155 6.54 -3.08 2.36
C TYR A 155 5.31 -3.21 3.26
N ARG A 156 5.49 -3.41 4.58
CA ARG A 156 4.37 -3.47 5.54
C ARG A 156 3.61 -2.13 5.62
N VAL A 157 4.34 -1.01 5.57
CA VAL A 157 3.72 0.33 5.50
C VAL A 157 2.90 0.46 4.22
N CYS A 158 3.45 0.12 3.06
CA CYS A 158 2.70 0.12 1.80
C CYS A 158 1.45 -0.74 1.88
N PHE A 159 1.54 -1.94 2.49
CA PHE A 159 0.43 -2.87 2.62
C PHE A 159 -0.77 -2.23 3.33
N ILE A 160 -0.54 -1.59 4.48
CA ILE A 160 -1.62 -0.93 5.23
C ILE A 160 -2.11 0.33 4.53
N VAL A 161 -1.21 1.16 4.01
CA VAL A 161 -1.60 2.40 3.33
C VAL A 161 -2.45 2.08 2.09
N VAL A 162 -2.06 1.10 1.27
CA VAL A 162 -2.87 0.71 0.11
C VAL A 162 -4.23 0.17 0.54
N ALA A 163 -4.30 -0.69 1.56
CA ALA A 163 -5.56 -1.28 2.02
C ALA A 163 -6.53 -0.24 2.59
N TRP A 164 -6.05 0.63 3.47
CA TRP A 164 -6.93 1.55 4.19
C TRP A 164 -7.13 2.87 3.47
N PHE A 165 -6.14 3.37 2.72
CA PHE A 165 -6.34 4.61 1.98
C PHE A 165 -7.26 4.42 0.78
N SER A 166 -7.21 3.27 0.09
CA SER A 166 -8.21 2.92 -0.95
C SER A 166 -9.64 2.92 -0.38
N HIS A 167 -9.81 2.32 0.81
CA HIS A 167 -11.06 2.37 1.54
C HIS A 167 -11.49 3.83 1.78
N GLN A 168 -10.61 4.68 2.33
CA GLN A 168 -10.93 6.08 2.62
C GLN A 168 -11.17 6.94 1.38
N LEU A 169 -10.52 6.66 0.25
CA LEU A 169 -10.78 7.36 -1.00
C LEU A 169 -12.20 7.10 -1.49
N ARG A 170 -12.62 5.83 -1.47
CA ARG A 170 -13.98 5.43 -1.84
C ARG A 170 -15.02 6.04 -0.91
N ASP A 171 -14.77 6.06 0.40
CA ASP A 171 -15.65 6.73 1.35
C ASP A 171 -15.66 8.25 1.22
N GLY A 172 -14.49 8.82 0.90
CA GLY A 172 -14.28 10.23 0.65
C GLY A 172 -15.09 10.77 -0.53
N MET A 173 -15.43 9.93 -1.50
CA MET A 173 -16.37 10.28 -2.58
C MET A 173 -17.73 10.74 -2.06
N ARG A 174 -18.26 10.09 -1.02
CA ARG A 174 -19.59 10.38 -0.47
C ARG A 174 -19.57 11.49 0.56
N ARG A 175 -18.47 11.55 1.31
CA ARG A 175 -18.43 12.19 2.64
C ARG A 175 -17.22 13.11 2.83
N GLY A 176 -16.29 13.14 1.90
CA GLY A 176 -14.99 13.81 2.04
C GLY A 176 -14.04 13.05 2.96
N LEU A 177 -12.74 13.30 2.77
CA LEU A 177 -11.67 12.73 3.59
C LEU A 177 -11.68 13.38 4.97
N TRP A 178 -11.62 12.57 6.01
CA TRP A 178 -11.65 13.05 7.39
C TRP A 178 -10.26 13.04 8.01
N PHE A 179 -9.78 14.21 8.43
CA PHE A 179 -8.50 14.43 9.08
C PHE A 179 -8.72 14.82 10.53
N TRP A 180 -9.16 13.89 11.38
CA TRP A 180 -9.35 14.18 12.80
C TRP A 180 -8.01 14.59 13.47
N PRO A 181 -7.97 15.63 14.33
CA PRO A 181 -9.07 16.48 14.78
C PRO A 181 -9.29 17.76 13.94
N ILE A 182 -8.57 17.92 12.82
CA ILE A 182 -8.56 19.15 12.00
C ILE A 182 -9.91 19.39 11.31
N GLY A 183 -10.54 18.35 10.78
CA GLY A 183 -11.82 18.46 10.09
C GLY A 183 -11.92 17.54 8.87
N SER A 184 -12.86 17.81 7.97
CA SER A 184 -13.07 17.03 6.75
C SER A 184 -12.89 17.89 5.51
N THR A 185 -12.43 17.28 4.42
CA THR A 185 -12.51 17.91 3.10
C THR A 185 -13.94 17.87 2.57
N PRO A 186 -14.27 18.65 1.52
CA PRO A 186 -15.44 18.40 0.71
C PRO A 186 -15.41 16.97 0.10
N PRO A 187 -16.57 16.42 -0.30
CA PRO A 187 -16.64 15.16 -1.04
C PRO A 187 -15.76 15.19 -2.30
N ILE A 188 -15.07 14.08 -2.56
CA ILE A 188 -14.21 13.94 -3.73
C ILE A 188 -15.10 13.76 -4.97
N THR A 189 -14.83 14.50 -6.06
CA THR A 189 -15.55 14.28 -7.31
C THR A 189 -15.30 12.88 -7.85
N TYR A 190 -16.30 12.27 -8.50
CA TYR A 190 -16.23 10.86 -8.90
C TYR A 190 -15.00 10.53 -9.76
N PHE A 191 -14.72 11.38 -10.75
CA PHE A 191 -13.54 11.22 -11.60
C PHE A 191 -12.23 11.34 -10.83
N LEU A 192 -12.14 12.28 -9.89
CA LEU A 192 -10.94 12.44 -9.07
C LEU A 192 -10.73 11.24 -8.16
N TYR A 193 -11.81 10.70 -7.56
CA TYR A 193 -11.76 9.45 -6.79
C TYR A 193 -11.18 8.30 -7.62
N LEU A 194 -11.73 8.03 -8.81
CA LEU A 194 -11.25 6.95 -9.68
C LEU A 194 -9.77 7.13 -10.08
N LEU A 195 -9.37 8.36 -10.40
CA LEU A 195 -7.97 8.68 -10.73
C LEU A 195 -7.03 8.46 -9.54
N MET A 196 -7.45 8.85 -8.33
CA MET A 196 -6.67 8.63 -7.11
C MET A 196 -6.56 7.14 -6.78
N GLU A 197 -7.63 6.37 -6.96
CA GLU A 197 -7.69 4.94 -6.70
C GLU A 197 -6.76 4.16 -7.65
N GLU A 198 -6.82 4.45 -8.95
CA GLU A 198 -5.90 3.90 -9.96
C GLU A 198 -4.46 4.34 -9.73
N GLY A 199 -4.25 5.60 -9.32
CA GLY A 199 -2.92 6.17 -9.10
C GLY A 199 -2.22 5.65 -7.84
N LEU A 200 -2.99 5.31 -6.80
CA LEU A 200 -2.51 4.88 -5.48
C LEU A 200 -1.42 3.79 -5.56
N PRO A 201 -1.61 2.65 -6.23
CA PRO A 201 -0.59 1.59 -6.28
C PRO A 201 0.71 2.03 -6.96
N PHE A 202 0.66 2.95 -7.93
CA PHE A 202 1.86 3.48 -8.59
C PHE A 202 2.62 4.44 -7.68
N VAL A 203 1.91 5.32 -6.98
CA VAL A 203 2.50 6.25 -6.01
C VAL A 203 3.20 5.46 -4.90
N MET A 204 2.51 4.45 -4.35
CA MET A 204 3.07 3.64 -3.26
C MET A 204 4.24 2.77 -3.71
N GLU A 205 4.20 2.22 -4.92
CA GLU A 205 5.35 1.48 -5.46
C GLU A 205 6.56 2.40 -5.68
N LYS A 206 6.34 3.58 -6.26
CA LYS A 206 7.40 4.58 -6.47
C LYS A 206 8.03 4.98 -5.14
N TRP A 207 7.21 5.28 -4.13
CA TRP A 207 7.68 5.60 -2.78
C TRP A 207 8.50 4.44 -2.19
N TRP A 208 7.98 3.22 -2.29
CA TRP A 208 8.67 2.03 -1.78
C TRP A 208 10.06 1.86 -2.39
N ARG A 209 10.17 2.00 -3.71
CA ARG A 209 11.47 1.94 -4.39
C ARG A 209 12.42 3.06 -3.98
N GLN A 210 11.92 4.28 -3.78
CA GLN A 210 12.75 5.41 -3.37
C GLN A 210 13.32 5.18 -1.96
N VAL A 211 12.53 4.63 -1.04
CA VAL A 211 13.00 4.24 0.29
C VAL A 211 14.12 3.20 0.20
N LEU A 212 13.97 2.20 -0.68
CA LEU A 212 15.00 1.20 -0.93
C LEU A 212 16.28 1.82 -1.51
N ALA A 213 16.15 2.68 -2.53
CA ALA A 213 17.29 3.30 -3.19
C ALA A 213 18.11 4.17 -2.21
N ARG A 214 17.43 4.97 -1.37
CA ARG A 214 18.10 5.79 -0.34
C ARG A 214 18.89 4.93 0.64
N THR A 215 18.28 3.83 1.12
CA THR A 215 18.95 2.91 2.06
C THR A 215 20.21 2.26 1.45
N GLU A 216 20.19 1.94 0.16
CA GLU A 216 21.35 1.35 -0.49
C GLU A 216 22.46 2.38 -0.73
N MET A 217 22.12 3.64 -1.04
CA MET A 217 23.09 4.74 -1.14
C MET A 217 23.76 5.01 0.21
N GLU A 218 22.99 5.12 1.29
CA GLU A 218 23.50 5.33 2.66
C GLU A 218 24.51 4.24 3.07
N LYS A 219 24.26 2.98 2.69
CA LYS A 219 25.20 1.88 2.97
C LYS A 219 26.49 1.99 2.16
N VAL A 220 26.41 2.43 0.91
CA VAL A 220 27.58 2.62 0.04
C VAL A 220 28.43 3.78 0.57
N GLU A 221 27.81 4.89 0.94
CA GLU A 221 28.48 6.05 1.55
C GLU A 221 29.22 5.63 2.84
N LEU A 222 28.53 4.91 3.74
CA LEU A 222 29.15 4.44 4.98
C LEU A 222 30.29 3.43 4.76
N ALA A 223 30.21 2.61 3.71
CA ALA A 223 31.29 1.69 3.34
C ALA A 223 32.52 2.42 2.80
N LEU A 224 32.29 3.46 1.98
CA LEU A 224 33.36 4.31 1.44
C LEU A 224 34.05 5.12 2.56
N GLU A 225 33.28 5.67 3.50
CA GLU A 225 33.83 6.36 4.68
C GLU A 225 34.69 5.42 5.53
N LYS A 226 34.23 4.19 5.75
CA LYS A 226 34.98 3.19 6.50
C LYS A 226 36.29 2.81 5.81
N GLU A 227 36.27 2.56 4.51
CA GLU A 227 37.48 2.23 3.73
C GLU A 227 38.48 3.41 3.73
N THR A 228 37.99 4.64 3.64
CA THR A 228 38.83 5.86 3.68
C THR A 228 39.49 6.01 5.05
N ASN A 229 38.74 5.81 6.14
CA ASN A 229 39.29 5.87 7.49
C ASN A 229 40.31 4.76 7.76
N GLU A 230 40.07 3.53 7.28
CA GLU A 230 41.03 2.42 7.42
C GLU A 230 42.34 2.70 6.67
N LYS A 231 42.28 3.30 5.46
CA LYS A 231 43.47 3.74 4.70
C LYS A 231 44.27 4.81 5.45
N MET A 232 43.60 5.84 5.98
CA MET A 232 44.28 6.90 6.73
C MET A 232 44.98 6.37 8.00
N ILE A 233 44.36 5.42 8.71
CA ILE A 233 44.98 4.80 9.90
C ILE A 233 46.21 3.96 9.52
N TYR A 234 46.17 3.26 8.39
CA TYR A 234 47.31 2.48 7.91
C TYR A 234 48.48 3.40 7.55
N GLU A 235 48.22 4.45 6.77
CA GLU A 235 49.24 5.44 6.38
C GLU A 235 49.84 6.17 7.59
N SER A 236 49.02 6.54 8.59
CA SER A 236 49.54 7.19 9.81
C SER A 236 50.45 6.28 10.63
N ASN A 237 50.09 5.00 10.77
CA ASN A 237 50.91 4.02 11.51
C ASN A 237 52.21 3.70 10.76
N GLU A 238 52.19 3.69 9.43
CA GLU A 238 53.39 3.51 8.61
C GLU A 238 54.35 4.71 8.75
N GLU A 239 53.83 5.94 8.70
CA GLU A 239 54.63 7.14 8.97
C GLU A 239 55.22 7.17 10.40
N GLU A 240 54.44 6.78 11.41
CA GLU A 240 54.90 6.76 12.80
C GLU A 240 55.93 5.64 13.03
N GLY A 241 55.75 4.48 12.41
CA GLY A 241 56.74 3.40 12.39
C GLY A 241 58.06 3.81 11.73
N LEU A 242 58.00 4.54 10.61
CA LEU A 242 59.19 5.09 9.96
C LEU A 242 59.92 6.13 10.83
N ARG A 243 59.19 6.98 11.56
CA ARG A 243 59.79 7.96 12.50
C ARG A 243 60.50 7.32 13.69
N LEU A 244 60.12 6.11 14.10
CA LEU A 244 60.75 5.40 15.21
C LEU A 244 62.07 4.68 14.82
N ILE A 245 62.37 4.57 13.52
CA ILE A 245 63.54 3.85 12.99
C ILE A 245 64.70 4.80 12.62
N VAL A 246 64.45 6.12 12.53
CA VAL A 246 65.43 7.18 12.20
C VAL A 246 65.88 7.89 13.47
#